data_AF-A0A935FFW1-F1
#
_entry.id   AF-A0A935FFW1-F1
#
_cell.length_a   1.000
_cell.length_b   1.000
_cell.length_c   1.000
_cell.angle_alpha   90.00
_cell.angle_beta   90.00
_cell.angle_gamma   90.00
#
_symmetry.space_group_name_H-M   'P 1'
#
loop_
_entity.id
_entity.type
_entity.pdbx_description
1 polymer ?
#
loop_
_entity_poly.entity_id
_entity_poly.type
_entity_poly.pdbx_seq_one_letter_code
_entity_poly.pdbx_strand_id
1 'polypeptide(L)'
;MPPAIEGILTFCSNGTEPCTGTVTVINAGDVLTPAQMATLKFDPATGFVGNATFNYTATDNSGNISNTANYTIPVAASVNGETPPLVDNINAQPVNNSSGPTAIPALQASDLDGTIDNYTVLTLPGCWQMVF
;
A
#
# COMPACT_ATOMS: atom_id res chain seq x y z
N MET A 1 -15.66 4.86 9.52
CA MET A 1 -15.71 3.38 9.47
C MET A 1 -15.44 3.02 8.02
N PRO A 2 -14.34 2.33 7.67
CA PRO A 2 -14.29 1.67 6.37
C PRO A 2 -15.58 0.85 6.30
N PRO A 3 -16.46 1.09 5.31
CA PRO A 3 -17.76 0.45 5.32
C PRO A 3 -17.53 -1.06 5.36
N ALA A 4 -18.32 -1.80 6.13
CA ALA A 4 -18.22 -3.26 6.28
C ALA A 4 -18.33 -4.03 4.94
N ILE A 5 -18.49 -3.31 3.83
CA ILE A 5 -18.48 -3.80 2.45
C ILE A 5 -17.06 -4.01 1.90
N GLU A 6 -16.02 -3.37 2.47
CA GLU A 6 -14.63 -3.50 1.99
C GLU A 6 -13.83 -4.55 2.81
N GLY A 7 -14.12 -4.65 4.11
CA GLY A 7 -13.44 -5.57 5.03
C GLY A 7 -13.50 -5.12 6.48
N ILE A 8 -12.80 -5.86 7.34
CA ILE A 8 -12.67 -5.57 8.77
C ILE A 8 -11.20 -5.32 9.11
N LEU A 9 -10.94 -4.18 9.75
CA LEU A 9 -9.62 -3.85 10.28
C LEU A 9 -9.55 -4.25 11.77
N THR A 10 -8.49 -4.96 12.15
CA THR A 10 -8.28 -5.46 13.51
C THR A 10 -6.84 -5.22 13.98
N PHE A 11 -6.60 -5.38 15.29
CA PHE A 11 -5.26 -5.35 15.88
C PHE A 11 -5.15 -6.33 17.04
N CYS A 12 -3.92 -6.69 17.41
CA CYS A 12 -3.69 -7.46 18.63
C CYS A 12 -3.64 -6.56 19.85
N SER A 13 -4.52 -6.80 20.82
CA SER A 13 -4.69 -5.90 21.98
C SER A 13 -3.42 -5.75 22.83
N ASN A 14 -2.55 -6.77 22.84
CA ASN A 14 -1.28 -6.75 23.57
C ASN A 14 -0.11 -6.10 22.79
N GLY A 15 -0.31 -5.71 21.52
CA GLY A 15 0.69 -5.03 20.70
C GLY A 15 1.89 -5.88 20.26
N THR A 16 1.76 -7.20 20.19
CA THR A 16 2.84 -8.11 19.73
C THR A 16 2.39 -9.05 18.61
N GLU A 17 3.30 -9.40 17.69
CA GLU A 17 3.13 -10.51 16.73
C GLU A 17 4.12 -11.67 17.04
N PRO A 18 3.69 -12.95 17.01
CA PRO A 18 2.33 -13.42 16.74
C PRO A 18 1.36 -13.01 17.84
N CYS A 19 0.11 -12.71 17.46
CA CYS A 19 -0.90 -12.26 18.41
C CYS A 19 -1.21 -13.35 19.46
N THR A 20 -0.76 -13.12 20.70
CA THR A 20 -1.07 -13.97 21.86
C THR A 20 -2.20 -13.41 22.73
N GLY A 21 -2.64 -12.18 22.45
CA GLY A 21 -3.76 -11.51 23.11
C GLY A 21 -5.06 -11.62 22.32
N THR A 22 -6.04 -10.80 22.69
CA THR A 22 -7.31 -10.68 21.98
C THR A 22 -7.15 -9.87 20.70
N VAL A 23 -7.66 -10.41 19.59
CA VAL A 23 -7.84 -9.64 18.35
C VAL A 23 -9.08 -8.76 18.50
N THR A 24 -8.91 -7.46 18.28
CA THR A 24 -9.96 -6.45 18.47
C THR A 24 -10.24 -5.71 17.18
N VAL A 25 -11.51 -5.48 16.86
CA VAL A 25 -11.95 -4.68 15.71
C VAL A 25 -11.68 -3.21 15.96
N ILE A 26 -11.15 -2.52 14.96
CA ILE A 26 -10.90 -1.08 15.00
C ILE A 26 -12.15 -0.34 14.54
N ASN A 27 -12.56 0.62 15.34
CA ASN A 27 -13.64 1.56 15.05
C ASN A 27 -13.07 2.97 14.82
N ALA A 28 -13.81 3.79 14.08
CA ALA A 28 -13.41 5.18 13.86
C ALA A 28 -13.40 5.95 15.19
N GLY A 29 -12.26 6.56 15.51
CA GLY A 29 -12.04 7.27 16.78
C GLY A 29 -11.25 6.47 17.82
N ASP A 30 -10.96 5.19 17.57
CA ASP A 30 -10.09 4.41 18.45
C ASP A 30 -8.68 5.03 18.50
N VAL A 31 -8.11 5.08 19.71
CA VAL A 31 -6.75 5.54 19.96
C VAL A 31 -5.88 4.33 20.26
N LEU A 32 -4.94 4.04 19.36
CA LEU A 32 -4.06 2.88 19.45
C LEU A 32 -2.63 3.30 19.81
N THR A 33 -1.96 2.48 20.61
CA THR A 33 -0.53 2.67 20.89
C THR A 33 0.34 2.31 19.68
N PRO A 34 1.59 2.79 19.60
CA PRO A 34 2.50 2.38 18.53
C PRO A 34 2.68 0.86 18.43
N ALA A 35 2.71 0.16 19.57
CA ALA A 35 2.80 -1.31 19.59
C ALA A 35 1.55 -1.97 19.00
N GLN A 36 0.35 -1.49 19.34
CA GLN A 36 -0.89 -2.00 18.75
C GLN A 36 -0.98 -1.70 17.24
N MET A 37 -0.58 -0.51 16.81
CA MET A 37 -0.52 -0.13 15.39
C MET A 37 0.45 -1.01 14.58
N ALA A 38 1.49 -1.55 15.20
CA ALA A 38 2.40 -2.50 14.55
C ALA A 38 1.78 -3.89 14.34
N THR A 39 0.58 -4.15 14.88
CA THR A 39 -0.14 -5.43 14.78
C THR A 39 -1.41 -5.36 13.94
N LEU A 40 -1.57 -4.30 13.13
CA LEU A 40 -2.74 -4.15 12.26
C LEU A 40 -2.91 -5.35 11.32
N LYS A 41 -4.14 -5.83 11.22
CA LYS A 41 -4.56 -6.87 10.27
C LYS A 41 -5.82 -6.43 9.56
N PHE A 42 -5.87 -6.65 8.26
CA PHE A 42 -7.04 -6.36 7.45
C PHE A 42 -7.59 -7.67 6.88
N ASP A 43 -8.87 -7.93 7.12
CA ASP A 43 -9.61 -9.05 6.56
C ASP A 43 -10.56 -8.50 5.48
N PRO A 44 -10.21 -8.61 4.18
CA PRO A 44 -11.03 -8.09 3.10
C PRO A 44 -12.38 -8.81 3.03
N ALA A 45 -13.45 -8.07 2.73
CA ALA A 45 -14.75 -8.67 2.51
C ALA A 45 -14.69 -9.60 1.28
N THR A 46 -15.38 -10.74 1.34
CA THR A 46 -15.41 -11.68 0.21
C THR A 46 -15.90 -11.00 -1.07
N GLY A 47 -15.08 -11.05 -2.11
CA GLY A 47 -15.37 -10.44 -3.42
C GLY A 47 -15.03 -8.96 -3.55
N PHE A 48 -14.54 -8.31 -2.49
CA PHE A 48 -13.99 -6.95 -2.60
C PHE A 48 -12.66 -6.97 -3.37
N VAL A 49 -12.57 -6.11 -4.38
CA VAL A 49 -11.38 -5.90 -5.21
C VAL A 49 -11.23 -4.40 -5.43
N GLY A 50 -10.03 -3.87 -5.20
CA GLY A 50 -9.76 -2.45 -5.25
C GLY A 50 -8.99 -1.98 -4.02
N ASN A 51 -8.98 -0.67 -3.80
CA ASN A 51 -8.25 -0.06 -2.70
C ASN A 51 -9.17 0.20 -1.52
N ALA A 52 -8.96 -0.52 -0.41
CA ALA A 52 -9.55 -0.13 0.87
C ALA A 52 -8.72 1.02 1.45
N THR A 53 -9.38 2.06 1.94
CA THR A 53 -8.66 3.25 2.45
C THR A 53 -9.19 3.71 3.78
N PHE A 54 -8.29 4.23 4.62
CA PHE A 54 -8.67 4.93 5.83
C PHE A 54 -7.70 6.08 6.11
N ASN A 55 -8.14 7.04 6.89
CA ASN A 55 -7.33 8.19 7.27
C ASN A 55 -6.87 8.05 8.73
N TYR A 56 -5.69 8.58 9.04
CA TYR A 56 -5.14 8.57 10.39
C TYR A 56 -4.38 9.87 10.70
N THR A 57 -4.17 10.12 12.00
CA THR A 57 -3.29 11.15 12.53
C THR A 57 -2.39 10.52 13.59
N ALA A 58 -1.23 11.11 13.86
CA ALA A 58 -0.38 10.75 14.98
C ALA A 58 -0.38 11.89 16.01
N THR A 59 -0.30 11.54 17.29
CA THR A 59 -0.16 12.50 18.40
C THR A 59 1.15 12.24 19.12
N ASP A 60 1.99 13.26 19.31
CA ASP A 60 3.25 13.13 20.05
C ASP A 60 3.03 13.10 21.58
N ASN A 61 4.11 12.89 22.35
CA ASN A 61 4.06 12.85 23.82
C ASN A 61 3.79 14.21 24.48
N SER A 62 3.73 15.30 23.71
CA SER A 62 3.35 16.64 24.16
C SER A 62 1.90 16.98 23.80
N GLY A 63 1.18 16.07 23.14
CA GLY A 63 -0.21 16.25 22.73
C GLY A 63 -0.39 16.95 21.39
N ASN A 64 0.67 17.18 20.61
CA ASN A 64 0.55 17.80 19.28
C ASN A 64 0.06 16.77 18.27
N ILE A 65 -0.95 17.13 17.47
CA ILE A 65 -1.55 16.27 16.44
C ILE A 65 -0.94 16.60 15.07
N SER A 66 -0.60 15.57 14.29
CA SER A 66 -0.08 15.71 12.92
C SER A 66 -1.16 16.17 11.92
N ASN A 67 -0.74 16.38 10.67
CA ASN A 67 -1.70 16.39 9.55
C ASN A 67 -2.39 15.02 9.42
N THR A 68 -3.54 15.00 8.74
CA THR A 68 -4.20 13.76 8.33
C THR A 68 -3.44 13.11 7.17
N ALA A 69 -3.17 11.81 7.28
CA ALA A 69 -2.59 10.98 6.24
C ALA A 69 -3.59 9.91 5.78
N ASN A 70 -3.48 9.48 4.52
CA ASN A 70 -4.28 8.40 3.96
C ASN A 70 -3.45 7.11 3.96
N TYR A 71 -4.06 6.02 4.41
CA TYR A 71 -3.55 4.66 4.31
C TYR A 71 -4.35 3.92 3.25
N THR A 72 -3.67 3.33 2.27
CA THR A 72 -4.27 2.57 1.17
C THR A 72 -3.83 1.11 1.25
N ILE A 73 -4.80 0.19 1.25
CA ILE A 73 -4.59 -1.25 1.19
C ILE A 73 -5.08 -1.74 -0.18
N PRO A 74 -4.19 -2.13 -1.10
CA PRO A 74 -4.61 -2.74 -2.36
C PRO A 74 -5.10 -4.18 -2.11
N VAL A 75 -6.32 -4.48 -2.56
CA VAL A 75 -6.92 -5.81 -2.53
C VAL A 75 -7.09 -6.29 -3.96
N ALA A 76 -6.35 -7.33 -4.34
CA ALA A 76 -6.44 -7.95 -5.65
C ALA A 76 -7.41 -9.14 -5.63
N ALA A 77 -8.08 -9.37 -6.77
CA ALA A 77 -8.88 -10.57 -6.95
C ALA A 77 -7.97 -11.79 -7.02
N SER A 78 -8.36 -12.89 -6.36
CA SER A 78 -7.77 -14.19 -6.68
C SER A 78 -8.45 -14.76 -7.92
N VAL A 79 -7.66 -15.16 -8.91
CA VAL A 79 -8.13 -15.81 -10.14
C VAL A 79 -7.58 -17.24 -10.14
N ASN A 80 -8.47 -18.23 -10.07
CA ASN A 80 -8.11 -19.65 -9.98
C ASN A 80 -7.18 -20.01 -8.81
N GLY A 81 -7.21 -19.24 -7.71
CA GLY A 81 -6.37 -19.46 -6.54
C GLY A 81 -5.08 -18.66 -6.52
N GLU A 82 -4.77 -17.91 -7.58
CA GLU A 82 -3.56 -17.09 -7.69
C GLU A 82 -3.88 -15.60 -7.61
N THR A 83 -2.95 -14.81 -7.08
CA THR A 83 -3.07 -13.36 -6.93
C THR A 83 -2.25 -12.67 -8.03
N PRO A 84 -2.83 -11.79 -8.87
CA PRO A 84 -2.04 -11.06 -9.86
C PRO A 84 -0.92 -10.23 -9.20
N PRO A 85 0.24 -10.06 -9.89
CA PRO A 85 1.33 -9.28 -9.35
C PRO A 85 0.97 -7.80 -9.23
N LEU A 86 1.55 -7.12 -8.24
CA LEU A 86 1.45 -5.69 -8.02
C LEU A 86 2.70 -4.99 -8.57
N VAL A 87 2.50 -3.90 -9.31
CA VAL A 87 3.58 -3.07 -9.86
C VAL A 87 3.80 -1.82 -9.03
N ASP A 88 5.07 -1.41 -8.89
CA ASP A 88 5.43 -0.20 -8.17
C ASP A 88 5.53 1.01 -9.10
N ASN A 89 5.12 2.17 -8.59
CA ASN A 89 5.43 3.45 -9.23
C ASN A 89 6.90 3.79 -8.98
N ILE A 90 7.64 4.10 -10.06
CA ILE A 90 9.07 4.44 -9.98
C ILE A 90 9.28 5.88 -10.44
N ASN A 91 9.84 6.71 -9.56
CA ASN A 91 10.35 8.03 -9.92
C ASN A 91 11.87 7.95 -10.09
N ALA A 92 12.32 7.97 -11.35
CA ALA A 92 13.75 7.99 -11.66
C ALA A 92 14.39 9.35 -11.33
N GLN A 93 15.72 9.36 -11.13
CA GLN A 93 16.49 10.60 -11.00
C GLN A 93 16.57 11.34 -12.35
N PRO A 94 16.78 12.68 -12.34
CA PRO A 94 16.99 13.44 -13.56
C PRO A 94 18.19 12.94 -14.37
N VAL A 95 18.04 12.89 -15.69
CA VAL A 95 19.12 12.56 -16.63
C VAL A 95 19.52 13.83 -17.38
N ASN A 96 20.83 14.02 -17.61
CA ASN A 96 21.33 15.18 -18.34
C ASN A 96 21.06 15.03 -19.85
N ASN A 97 20.56 16.07 -20.51
CA ASN A 97 20.19 16.06 -21.93
C ASN A 97 21.37 16.03 -22.91
N SER A 98 22.61 16.12 -22.40
CA SER A 98 23.85 15.94 -23.14
C SER A 98 24.47 14.56 -22.94
N SER A 99 23.91 13.74 -22.03
CA SER A 99 24.34 12.37 -21.84
C SER A 99 23.87 11.50 -23.00
N GLY A 100 24.70 10.53 -23.38
CA GLY A 100 24.28 9.43 -24.22
C GLY A 100 23.28 8.51 -23.49
N PRO A 101 23.05 7.29 -24.02
CA PRO A 101 22.21 6.29 -23.36
C PRO A 101 22.61 6.13 -21.89
N THR A 102 21.69 6.50 -21.00
CA THR A 102 21.91 6.51 -19.55
C THR A 102 21.04 5.44 -18.93
N ALA A 103 21.61 4.62 -18.05
CA ALA A 103 20.86 3.63 -17.32
C ALA A 103 19.79 4.28 -16.43
N ILE A 104 18.60 3.73 -16.43
CA ILE A 104 17.50 4.11 -15.54
C ILE A 104 17.17 2.92 -14.62
N PRO A 105 16.48 3.15 -13.49
CA PRO A 105 16.02 2.06 -12.64
C PRO A 105 15.19 1.03 -13.44
N ALA A 106 15.37 -0.25 -13.14
CA ALA A 106 14.55 -1.32 -13.69
C ALA A 106 13.10 -1.21 -13.19
N LEU A 107 12.15 -1.76 -13.95
CA LEU A 107 10.77 -1.96 -13.49
C LEU A 107 10.75 -2.89 -12.27
N GLN A 108 9.82 -2.63 -11.35
CA GLN A 108 9.67 -3.38 -10.11
C GLN A 108 8.23 -3.84 -9.94
N ALA A 109 8.09 -5.11 -9.58
CA ALA A 109 6.83 -5.74 -9.26
C ALA A 109 7.06 -6.80 -8.18
N SER A 110 5.99 -7.09 -7.44
CA SER A 110 5.95 -8.16 -6.46
C SER A 110 4.76 -9.06 -6.74
N ASP A 111 4.93 -10.35 -6.47
CA ASP A 111 3.90 -11.36 -6.56
C ASP A 111 3.83 -12.07 -5.21
N LEU A 112 2.63 -12.16 -4.65
CA LEU A 112 2.42 -12.63 -3.27
C LEU A 112 2.52 -14.16 -3.18
N ASP A 113 2.09 -14.85 -4.22
CA ASP A 113 2.01 -16.32 -4.31
C ASP A 113 2.80 -16.90 -5.49
N GLY A 114 3.33 -16.06 -6.38
CA GLY A 114 4.14 -16.48 -7.53
C GLY A 114 5.50 -15.80 -7.69
N THR A 115 5.98 -15.81 -8.94
CA THR A 115 7.19 -15.10 -9.37
C THR A 115 6.91 -14.34 -10.66
N ILE A 116 7.51 -13.16 -10.84
CA ILE A 116 7.33 -12.37 -12.05
C ILE A 116 7.98 -13.05 -13.26
N ASP A 117 7.17 -13.42 -14.25
CA ASP A 117 7.62 -14.05 -15.50
C ASP A 117 8.07 -13.03 -16.56
N ASN A 118 7.30 -11.96 -16.77
CA ASN A 118 7.59 -10.96 -17.79
C ASN A 118 7.04 -9.56 -17.45
N TYR A 119 7.51 -8.54 -18.18
CA TYR A 119 7.02 -7.17 -18.13
C TYR A 119 6.59 -6.71 -19.52
N THR A 120 5.51 -5.93 -19.62
CA THR A 120 5.06 -5.30 -20.86
C THR A 120 5.11 -3.79 -20.74
N VAL A 121 5.84 -3.12 -21.64
CA VAL A 121 5.84 -1.65 -21.75
C VAL A 121 4.65 -1.21 -22.59
N LEU A 122 3.67 -0.56 -21.97
CA LEU A 122 2.41 -0.18 -22.62
C LEU A 122 2.53 1.13 -23.43
N THR A 123 3.39 2.04 -22.98
CA THR A 123 3.59 3.36 -23.60
C THR A 123 5.05 3.74 -23.58
N LEU A 124 5.49 4.45 -24.62
CA LEU A 124 6.79 5.09 -24.66
C LEU A 124 6.64 6.59 -24.38
N PRO A 125 7.69 7.26 -23.86
CA PRO A 125 7.72 8.72 -23.82
C PRO A 125 7.36 9.28 -25.20
N GLY A 126 6.43 10.24 -25.24
CA GLY A 126 6.02 10.86 -26.50
C GLY A 126 7.22 11.49 -27.20
N CYS A 127 7.31 11.34 -28.51
CA CYS A 127 8.40 11.88 -29.32
C CYS A 127 8.33 13.41 -29.56
N TRP A 128 7.48 14.15 -28.84
CA TRP A 128 7.31 15.59 -29.01
C TRP A 128 7.54 16.35 -27.71
N GLN A 129 8.80 16.47 -27.29
CA GLN A 129 9.25 17.61 -26.50
C GLN A 129 10.24 18.42 -27.34
N MET A 130 9.74 18.97 -28.45
CA MET A 130 10.33 20.17 -29.04
C MET A 130 9.39 21.32 -28.70
N VAL A 131 9.77 22.15 -27.73
CA VAL A 131 9.24 23.50 -27.63
C VAL A 131 10.45 24.42 -27.66
N PHE A 132 10.39 25.38 -28.59
CA PHE A 132 11.41 26.32 -29.04
C PHE A 132 12.00 27.18 -27.91
#